data_AF-A0A816F673-F1
#
_entry.id   AF-A0A816F673-F1
#
_cell.length_a   1.000
_cell.length_b   1.000
_cell.length_c   1.000
_cell.angle_alpha   90.00
_cell.angle_beta   90.00
_cell.angle_gamma   90.00
#
_symmetry.space_group_name_H-M   'P 1'
#
loop_
_entity.id
_entity.type
_entity.pdbx_description
1 polymer ?
#
loop_
_entity_poly.entity_id
_entity_poly.type
_entity_poly.pdbx_seq_one_letter_code
_entity_poly.pdbx_strand_id
1 'polypeptide(L)'
;MMTKETKDELQHLCQIPRLFPSEWSSPHEEAQTAYQRACLLGHRDIVQCMLNAGILVDQSCPGGDSYSTMRGAFMFACQSRSMPTIQALLDAGAPVNKYGSCSLAYAGSFLP
;
A
#
# COMPACT_ATOMS: atom_id res chain seq x y z
N MET A 1 10.81 -15.17 -16.06
CA MET A 1 11.76 -14.27 -15.38
C MET A 1 11.56 -12.89 -16.00
N MET A 2 11.14 -11.87 -15.25
CA MET A 2 10.94 -10.51 -15.78
C MET A 2 12.27 -9.92 -16.25
N THR A 3 12.29 -9.30 -17.43
CA THR A 3 13.48 -8.60 -17.94
C THR A 3 13.68 -7.31 -17.14
N LYS A 4 14.92 -6.81 -17.06
CA LYS A 4 15.25 -5.60 -16.29
C LYS A 4 14.40 -4.39 -16.71
N GLU A 5 14.22 -4.20 -18.02
CA GLU A 5 13.39 -3.14 -18.59
C GLU A 5 11.93 -3.22 -18.10
N THR A 6 11.33 -4.41 -18.08
CA THR A 6 9.95 -4.58 -17.58
C THR A 6 9.83 -4.29 -16.08
N LYS A 7 10.90 -4.49 -15.28
CA LYS A 7 10.89 -4.13 -13.86
C LYS A 7 10.93 -2.62 -13.67
N ASP A 8 11.80 -1.94 -14.41
CA ASP A 8 11.96 -0.48 -14.34
C ASP A 8 10.66 0.22 -14.79
N GLU A 9 10.01 -0.27 -15.85
CA GLU A 9 8.70 0.22 -16.28
C GLU A 9 7.60 0.00 -15.24
N LEU A 10 7.51 -1.20 -14.66
CA LEU A 10 6.53 -1.50 -13.60
C LEU A 10 6.78 -0.63 -12.36
N GLN A 11 8.04 -0.44 -11.98
CA GLN A 11 8.41 0.41 -10.86
C GLN A 11 7.99 1.87 -11.11
N HIS A 12 8.25 2.39 -12.31
CA HIS A 12 7.82 3.73 -12.69
C HIS A 12 6.30 3.86 -12.67
N LEU A 13 5.56 2.93 -13.27
CA LEU A 13 4.10 2.96 -13.31
C LEU A 13 3.47 2.89 -11.91
N CYS A 14 4.07 2.11 -11.00
CA CYS A 14 3.57 1.99 -9.64
C CYS A 14 3.88 3.21 -8.78
N GLN A 15 4.86 4.04 -9.13
CA GLN A 15 5.16 5.28 -8.41
C GLN A 15 4.22 6.43 -8.76
N ILE A 16 3.52 6.37 -9.88
CA ILE A 16 2.64 7.44 -10.34
C ILE A 16 1.36 7.44 -9.48
N PRO A 17 1.11 8.50 -8.69
CA PRO A 17 -0.15 8.64 -7.97
C PRO A 17 -1.27 8.95 -8.96
N ARG A 18 -2.44 8.35 -8.74
CA ARG A 18 -3.68 8.69 -9.42
C ARG A 18 -4.74 9.05 -8.40
N LEU A 19 -5.68 9.89 -8.81
CA LEU A 19 -6.82 10.26 -7.98
C LEU A 19 -7.83 9.12 -7.98
N PHE A 20 -8.21 8.68 -6.79
CA PHE A 20 -9.26 7.72 -6.56
C PHE A 20 -10.28 8.31 -5.58
N PRO A 21 -11.57 7.97 -5.70
CA PRO A 21 -12.54 8.33 -4.67
C PRO A 21 -12.09 7.73 -3.33
N SER A 22 -11.99 8.58 -2.31
CA SER A 22 -11.62 8.13 -0.97
C SER A 22 -12.70 7.22 -0.38
N GLU A 23 -12.28 6.09 0.18
CA GLU A 23 -13.16 5.22 0.97
C GLU A 23 -13.30 5.70 2.43
N TRP A 24 -12.53 6.71 2.84
CA TRP A 24 -12.50 7.24 4.22
C TRP A 24 -13.08 8.64 4.35
N SER A 25 -12.75 9.50 3.40
CA SER A 25 -12.99 10.93 3.45
C SER A 25 -13.97 11.30 2.34
N SER A 26 -15.25 11.06 2.58
CA SER A 26 -16.31 11.56 1.71
C SER A 26 -16.36 13.10 1.80
N PRO A 27 -16.34 13.88 0.70
CA PRO A 27 -16.18 13.53 -0.71
C PRO A 27 -14.90 14.13 -1.28
N HIS A 28 -13.72 13.58 -0.93
CA HIS A 28 -12.45 14.02 -1.49
C HIS A 28 -11.79 12.88 -2.27
N GLU A 29 -11.22 13.21 -3.42
CA GLU A 29 -10.34 12.29 -4.14
C GLU A 29 -9.01 12.20 -3.39
N GLU A 30 -8.50 10.98 -3.20
CA GLU A 30 -7.20 10.72 -2.63
C GLU A 30 -6.24 10.27 -3.72
N ALA A 31 -5.06 10.89 -3.73
CA ALA A 31 -3.94 10.41 -4.52
C ALA A 31 -3.42 9.08 -3.95
N GLN A 32 -3.53 8.00 -4.72
CA GLN A 32 -2.99 6.68 -4.37
C GLN A 32 -2.19 6.12 -5.55
N THR A 33 -1.14 5.38 -5.25
CA THR A 33 -0.38 4.60 -6.24
C THR A 33 -1.09 3.29 -6.58
N ALA A 34 -0.72 2.71 -7.73
CA ALA A 34 -1.18 1.37 -8.09
C ALA A 34 -0.81 0.33 -7.01
N TYR A 35 0.36 0.48 -6.38
CA TYR A 35 0.80 -0.38 -5.28
C TYR A 35 -0.05 -0.23 -4.02
N GLN A 36 -0.34 1.01 -3.58
CA GLN A 36 -1.25 1.27 -2.46
C GLN A 36 -2.65 0.72 -2.74
N ARG A 37 -3.16 0.86 -3.96
CA ARG A 37 -4.47 0.34 -4.35
C ARG A 37 -4.51 -1.19 -4.34
N ALA A 38 -3.47 -1.86 -4.83
CA ALA A 38 -3.37 -3.32 -4.75
C ALA A 38 -3.37 -3.81 -3.30
N CYS A 39 -2.73 -3.07 -2.39
CA CYS A 39 -2.78 -3.34 -0.96
C CYS A 39 -4.18 -3.13 -0.37
N LEU A 40 -4.86 -2.02 -0.71
CA LEU A 40 -6.22 -1.71 -0.25
C LEU A 40 -7.24 -2.77 -0.70
N LEU A 41 -7.08 -3.29 -1.91
CA LEU A 41 -7.93 -4.33 -2.46
C LEU A 41 -7.54 -5.74 -1.98
N GLY A 42 -6.40 -5.89 -1.28
CA GLY A 42 -5.94 -7.18 -0.77
C GLY A 42 -5.49 -8.16 -1.86
N HIS A 43 -5.04 -7.67 -3.01
CA HIS A 43 -4.61 -8.47 -4.15
C HIS A 43 -3.16 -8.96 -3.98
N ARG A 44 -2.96 -9.94 -3.09
CA ARG A 44 -1.63 -10.47 -2.72
C ARG A 44 -0.70 -10.73 -3.90
N ASP A 45 -1.19 -11.42 -4.94
CA ASP A 45 -0.33 -11.86 -6.04
C ASP A 45 0.20 -10.67 -6.86
N ILE A 46 -0.61 -9.62 -6.98
CA ILE A 46 -0.21 -8.34 -7.60
C ILE A 46 0.79 -7.63 -6.69
N VAL A 47 0.55 -7.57 -5.38
CA VAL A 47 1.48 -6.98 -4.40
C VAL A 47 2.85 -7.68 -4.45
N GLN A 48 2.88 -9.01 -4.49
CA GLN A 48 4.13 -9.77 -4.61
C GLN A 48 4.86 -9.50 -5.93
N CYS A 49 4.12 -9.40 -7.05
CA CYS A 49 4.70 -9.05 -8.34
C CYS A 49 5.38 -7.67 -8.29
N MET A 50 4.71 -6.69 -7.68
CA MET A 50 5.22 -5.33 -7.49
C MET A 50 6.46 -5.30 -6.57
N LEU A 51 6.45 -6.02 -5.45
CA LEU A 51 7.61 -6.15 -4.56
C LEU A 51 8.81 -6.80 -5.27
N ASN A 52 8.57 -7.85 -6.06
CA ASN A 52 9.60 -8.52 -6.86
C ASN A 52 10.17 -7.64 -7.99
N ALA A 53 9.43 -6.61 -8.40
CA ALA A 53 9.90 -5.58 -9.32
C ALA A 53 10.83 -4.55 -8.63
N GLY A 54 10.99 -4.59 -7.30
CA GLY A 54 11.88 -3.69 -6.55
C GLY A 54 11.18 -2.44 -6.04
N ILE A 55 9.85 -2.44 -5.97
CA ILE A 55 9.08 -1.36 -5.38
C ILE A 55 9.36 -1.30 -3.87
N LEU A 56 9.55 -0.09 -3.34
CA LEU A 56 9.76 0.11 -1.91
C LEU A 56 8.48 -0.29 -1.16
N VAL A 57 8.62 -1.21 -0.20
CA VAL A 57 7.51 -1.74 0.60
C VAL A 57 6.74 -0.63 1.35
N ASP A 58 7.47 0.43 1.71
CA ASP A 58 7.06 1.63 2.43
C ASP A 58 6.83 2.80 1.45
N GLN A 59 6.28 2.53 0.28
CA GLN A 59 5.83 3.63 -0.57
C GLN A 59 4.69 4.38 0.12
N SER A 60 4.97 5.64 0.42
CA SER A 60 4.02 6.61 0.92
C SER A 60 3.73 7.63 -0.16
N CYS A 61 2.45 7.86 -0.44
CA CYS A 61 2.01 9.03 -1.19
C CYS A 61 1.27 9.99 -0.27
N PRO A 62 1.37 11.31 -0.54
CA PRO A 62 0.51 12.28 0.12
C PRO A 62 -0.94 11.94 -0.23
N GLY A 63 -1.71 11.47 0.75
CA GLY A 63 -3.12 11.12 0.55
C GLY A 63 -3.99 12.37 0.66
N GLY A 64 -4.56 12.79 -0.46
CA GLY A 64 -5.52 13.90 -0.54
C GLY A 64 -4.98 15.24 -0.04
N ASP A 65 -5.88 16.21 0.10
CA ASP A 65 -5.55 17.59 0.48
C ASP A 65 -5.17 17.75 1.96
N SER A 66 -5.24 16.67 2.74
CA SER A 66 -4.97 16.67 4.17
C SER A 66 -3.65 15.97 4.49
N TYR A 67 -2.72 16.67 5.12
CA TYR A 67 -1.48 16.09 5.66
C TYR A 67 -1.73 14.97 6.69
N SER A 68 -2.95 14.87 7.25
CA SER A 68 -3.38 13.80 8.17
C SER A 68 -3.67 12.45 7.49
N THR A 69 -3.58 12.38 6.16
CA THR A 69 -3.84 11.19 5.34
C THR A 69 -2.59 10.70 4.60
N MET A 70 -1.38 10.88 5.14
CA MET A 70 -0.29 10.00 4.71
C MET A 70 -0.65 8.55 5.08
N ARG A 71 -0.86 7.72 4.05
CA ARG A 71 -1.35 6.35 4.20
C ARG A 71 -0.37 5.42 3.48
N GLY A 72 0.45 4.72 4.25
CA GLY A 72 1.38 3.73 3.71
C GLY A 72 0.66 2.48 3.20
N ALA A 73 1.29 1.75 2.28
CA ALA A 73 0.77 0.50 1.74
C ALA A 73 0.35 -0.53 2.81
N PHE A 74 1.09 -0.61 3.92
CA PHE A 74 0.76 -1.48 5.05
C PHE A 74 -0.59 -1.16 5.70
N MET A 75 -0.93 0.11 5.84
CA MET A 75 -2.22 0.53 6.41
C MET A 75 -3.38 0.12 5.50
N PHE A 76 -3.21 0.24 4.18
CA PHE A 76 -4.20 -0.20 3.20
C PHE A 76 -4.40 -1.72 3.20
N ALA A 77 -3.33 -2.52 3.33
CA ALA A 77 -3.46 -3.97 3.49
C ALA A 77 -4.18 -4.36 4.78
N CYS A 78 -3.96 -3.63 5.88
CA CYS A 78 -4.72 -3.84 7.11
C CYS A 78 -6.22 -3.54 6.90
N GLN A 79 -6.54 -2.47 6.17
CA GLN A 79 -7.92 -2.12 5.84
C GLN A 79 -8.60 -3.17 4.95
N SER A 80 -7.86 -3.74 4.00
CA SER A 80 -8.37 -4.77 3.11
C SER A 80 -8.77 -6.05 3.86
N ARG A 81 -8.33 -6.22 5.11
CA ARG A 81 -8.49 -7.43 5.94
C ARG A 81 -7.94 -8.70 5.26
N SER A 82 -7.03 -8.53 4.29
CA SER A 82 -6.41 -9.63 3.57
C SER A 82 -5.16 -10.05 4.32
N MET A 83 -5.31 -11.00 5.24
CA MET A 83 -4.18 -11.62 5.95
C MET A 83 -3.03 -12.05 5.02
N PRO A 84 -3.30 -12.65 3.83
CA PRO A 84 -2.23 -13.00 2.90
C PRO A 84 -1.46 -11.79 2.37
N THR A 85 -2.13 -10.64 2.19
CA THR A 85 -1.48 -9.40 1.74
C THR A 85 -0.69 -8.75 2.87
N ILE A 86 -1.24 -8.74 4.09
CA ILE A 86 -0.54 -8.26 5.29
C ILE A 86 0.75 -9.06 5.50
N GLN A 87 0.67 -10.39 5.42
CA GLN A 87 1.84 -11.26 5.53
C GLN A 87 2.87 -10.98 4.44
N ALA A 88 2.46 -10.85 3.17
CA ALA A 88 3.38 -10.53 2.08
C ALA A 88 4.14 -9.20 2.31
N LEU A 89 3.48 -8.20 2.92
CA LEU A 89 4.12 -6.94 3.29
C LEU A 89 5.07 -7.09 4.49
N LEU A 90 4.69 -7.86 5.51
CA LEU A 90 5.55 -8.16 6.66
C LEU A 90 6.80 -8.93 6.25
N ASP A 91 6.65 -9.95 5.39
CA ASP A 91 7.76 -10.72 4.84
C ASP A 91 8.71 -9.86 4.01
N ALA A 92 8.17 -8.82 3.36
CA ALA A 92 8.94 -7.81 2.64
C ALA A 92 9.52 -6.70 3.54
N GLY A 93 9.35 -6.78 4.85
CA GLY A 93 9.93 -5.85 5.82
C GLY A 93 9.15 -4.54 5.99
N ALA A 94 7.84 -4.53 5.76
CA ALA A 94 7.02 -3.33 5.91
C ALA A 94 7.11 -2.74 7.33
N PRO A 95 7.36 -1.43 7.50
CA PRO A 95 7.45 -0.81 8.81
C PRO A 95 6.06 -0.65 9.44
N VAL A 96 5.72 -1.58 10.33
CA VAL A 96 4.40 -1.64 11.01
C VAL A 96 4.09 -0.38 11.83
N ASN A 97 5.11 0.31 12.34
CA ASN A 97 4.96 1.41 13.29
C ASN A 97 5.14 2.81 12.69
N LYS A 98 5.22 2.95 11.35
CA LYS A 98 5.64 4.22 10.73
C LYS A 98 4.61 5.35 10.85
N TYR A 99 3.31 5.04 10.95
CA TYR A 99 2.22 6.03 10.97
C TYR A 99 1.44 6.05 12.30
N GLY A 100 2.08 5.62 13.39
CA GLY A 100 1.53 5.69 14.74
C GLY A 100 0.37 4.73 15.02
N SER A 101 -0.44 5.08 16.03
CA SER A 101 -1.44 4.22 16.67
C SER A 101 -2.45 3.57 15.71
N CYS A 102 -2.69 4.14 14.53
CA CYS A 102 -3.65 3.59 13.57
C CYS A 102 -3.19 2.26 12.95
N SER A 103 -1.92 2.10 12.56
CA SER A 103 -1.46 0.84 11.98
C SER A 103 -1.35 -0.26 13.04
N LEU A 104 -0.90 0.07 14.25
CA LEU A 104 -0.83 -0.84 15.39
C LEU A 104 -2.21 -1.23 15.95
N ALA A 105 -3.15 -0.29 16.10
CA ALA A 105 -4.49 -0.58 16.58
C ALA A 105 -5.30 -1.40 15.57
N TYR A 106 -5.18 -1.12 14.28
CA TYR A 106 -5.81 -1.94 13.25
C TYR A 106 -5.15 -3.32 13.16
N ALA A 107 -3.81 -3.41 13.10
CA ALA A 107 -3.14 -4.71 13.06
C ALA A 107 -3.42 -5.55 14.32
N GLY A 108 -3.41 -4.93 15.51
CA GLY A 108 -3.69 -5.59 16.78
C GLY A 108 -5.16 -5.99 16.99
N SER A 109 -6.10 -5.43 16.21
CA SER A 109 -7.50 -5.87 16.24
C SER A 109 -7.77 -7.14 15.39
N PHE A 110 -6.82 -7.53 14.54
CA PHE A 110 -6.96 -8.65 13.59
C PHE A 110 -5.85 -9.70 13.65
N LEU A 111 -4.69 -9.38 14.25
CA LEU A 111 -3.67 -10.36 14.64
C LEU A 111 -4.10 -11.00 15.98
N PRO A 112 -4.03 -12.34 16.11
CA PRO A 112 -4.43 -13.04 17.34
C PRO A 112 -3.56 -12.69 18.55
#